data_AF-A0A9W6RM57-F1
#
_entry.id   AF-A0A9W6RM57-F1
#
_cell.length_a   1.000
_cell.length_b   1.000
_cell.length_c   1.000
_cell.angle_alpha   90.00
_cell.angle_beta   90.00
_cell.angle_gamma   90.00
#
_symmetry.space_group_name_H-M   'P 1'
#
loop_
_entity.id
_entity.type
_entity.pdbx_description
1 polymer ?
#
loop_
_entity_poly.entity_id
_entity_poly.type
_entity_poly.pdbx_seq_one_letter_code
_entity_poly.pdbx_strand_id
1 'polypeptide(L)'
;MMSEEREPWPADDPWYRFTPRNLAVGYLSLFAALICLGWSVMSLLDDDTGVRQTIFFAIFGAVAVFWLVRTTNGLRVLLRRRSGR
;
A
#
# COMPACT_ATOMS: atom_id res chain seq x y z
N MET A 1 -0.88 -3.26 41.00
CA MET A 1 0.23 -3.76 40.17
C MET A 1 -0.40 -4.21 38.86
N MET A 2 -0.64 -3.24 37.96
CA MET A 2 -1.30 -3.52 36.67
C MET A 2 -0.27 -4.20 35.77
N SER A 3 -0.56 -5.44 35.42
CA SER A 3 0.12 -6.18 34.36
C SER A 3 0.14 -5.31 33.11
N GLU A 4 1.34 -4.98 32.62
CA GLU A 4 1.54 -4.53 31.25
C GLU A 4 1.02 -5.64 30.32
N GLU A 5 -0.26 -5.60 29.97
CA GLU A 5 -0.73 -6.20 28.73
C GLU A 5 -0.04 -5.41 27.60
N ARG A 6 1.19 -5.81 27.26
CA ARG A 6 1.71 -5.57 25.92
C ARG A 6 0.75 -6.32 25.01
N GLU A 7 -0.28 -5.63 24.53
CA GLU A 7 -1.09 -6.11 23.41
C GLU A 7 -0.12 -6.73 22.40
N PRO A 8 -0.29 -8.00 22.04
CA PRO A 8 0.56 -8.64 21.05
C PRO A 8 0.25 -7.98 19.71
N TRP A 9 0.93 -6.88 19.43
CA TRP A 9 1.12 -6.38 18.09
C TRP A 9 1.86 -7.49 17.32
N PRO A 10 1.19 -8.24 16.41
CA PRO A 10 0.35 -7.70 15.35
C PRO A 10 -0.98 -8.46 15.15
N ALA A 11 -1.85 -8.54 16.17
CA ALA A 11 -3.09 -9.34 16.07
C ALA A 11 -4.17 -8.74 15.14
N ASP A 12 -4.22 -7.41 14.97
CA ASP A 12 -5.36 -6.75 14.29
C ASP A 12 -5.14 -6.35 12.82
N ASP A 13 -3.92 -6.44 12.30
CA ASP A 13 -3.64 -6.08 10.91
C ASP A 13 -3.42 -7.34 10.05
N PRO A 14 -4.43 -7.79 9.27
CA PRO A 14 -4.29 -8.98 8.41
C PRO A 14 -3.18 -8.82 7.37
N TRP A 15 -2.69 -7.59 7.18
CA TRP A 15 -1.65 -7.26 6.22
C TRP A 15 -0.24 -7.24 6.82
N TYR A 16 -0.04 -7.60 8.10
CA TYR A 16 1.28 -7.57 8.75
C TYR A 16 2.35 -8.38 8.00
N ARG A 17 1.96 -9.48 7.34
CA ARG A 17 2.86 -10.34 6.54
C ARG A 17 3.46 -9.64 5.32
N PHE A 18 2.86 -8.53 4.91
CA PHE A 18 3.24 -7.76 3.74
C PHE A 18 3.84 -6.40 4.12
N THR A 19 4.13 -6.22 5.40
CA THR A 19 4.90 -5.08 5.90
C THR A 19 6.29 -5.12 5.27
N PRO A 20 6.75 -4.04 4.62
CA PRO A 20 8.08 -4.01 4.02
C PRO A 20 9.16 -4.26 5.07
N ARG A 21 10.25 -4.94 4.70
CA ARG A 21 11.34 -5.26 5.64
C ARG A 21 12.06 -4.00 6.14
N ASN A 22 12.20 -2.99 5.27
CA ASN A 22 12.91 -1.74 5.52
C ASN A 22 12.08 -0.54 5.04
N LEU A 23 12.29 0.64 5.66
CA LEU A 23 11.61 1.89 5.27
C LEU A 23 11.86 2.24 3.79
N ALA A 24 13.09 2.07 3.29
CA ALA A 24 13.43 2.33 1.89
C ALA A 24 12.60 1.50 0.91
N VAL A 25 12.38 0.21 1.22
CA VAL A 25 11.55 -0.69 0.41
C VAL A 25 10.09 -0.28 0.45
N GLY A 26 9.61 0.16 1.62
CA GLY A 26 8.27 0.71 1.77
C GLY A 26 8.06 1.97 0.92
N TYR A 27 8.96 2.95 1.00
CA TYR A 27 8.86 4.18 0.19
C TYR A 27 8.96 3.90 -1.30
N LEU A 28 9.85 3.00 -1.72
CA LEU A 28 9.95 2.59 -3.13
C LEU A 28 8.66 1.93 -3.63
N SER A 29 8.05 1.06 -2.82
CA SER A 29 6.80 0.39 -3.15
C SER A 29 5.63 1.39 -3.24
N LEU A 30 5.62 2.39 -2.37
CA LEU A 30 4.63 3.46 -2.38
C LEU A 30 4.78 4.34 -3.63
N PHE A 31 6.02 4.69 -3.98
CA PHE A 31 6.33 5.46 -5.19
C PHE A 31 5.93 4.70 -6.46
N ALA A 32 6.24 3.40 -6.54
CA ALA A 32 5.82 2.56 -7.66
C ALA A 32 4.28 2.48 -7.78
N ALA A 33 3.58 2.30 -6.64
CA ALA A 33 2.12 2.26 -6.63
C ALA A 33 1.50 3.58 -7.12
N LEU A 34 2.07 4.73 -6.74
CA LEU A 34 1.63 6.05 -7.22
C LEU A 34 1.85 6.22 -8.72
N ILE A 35 2.99 5.77 -9.26
CA ILE A 35 3.24 5.81 -10.72
C ILE A 35 2.22 4.94 -11.46
N CYS A 36 1.98 3.72 -10.98
CA CYS A 36 0.99 2.81 -11.57
C CYS A 36 -0.41 3.41 -11.56
N LEU A 37 -0.80 4.06 -10.45
CA LEU A 37 -2.08 4.75 -10.34
C LEU A 37 -2.16 5.94 -11.33
N GLY A 38 -1.13 6.77 -11.38
CA GLY A 38 -1.07 7.93 -12.28
C GLY A 38 -1.17 7.51 -13.75
N TRP A 39 -0.43 6.46 -14.15
CA TRP A 39 -0.53 5.90 -15.49
C TRP A 39 -1.95 5.39 -15.76
N SER A 40 -2.49 4.58 -14.85
CA SER A 40 -3.84 4.03 -14.99
C SER A 40 -4.90 5.13 -15.20
N VAL A 41 -4.80 6.24 -14.46
CA VAL A 41 -5.72 7.37 -14.59
C VAL A 41 -5.52 8.08 -15.92
N MET A 42 -4.27 8.38 -16.31
CA MET A 42 -3.99 9.03 -17.59
C MET A 42 -4.48 8.20 -18.77
N SER A 43 -4.29 6.88 -18.75
CA SER A 43 -4.78 5.99 -19.81
C SER A 43 -6.31 5.86 -19.84
N LEU A 44 -6.99 6.04 -18.71
CA LEU A 44 -8.47 6.06 -18.67
C LEU A 44 -9.05 7.40 -19.14
N LEU A 45 -8.29 8.48 -19.03
CA LEU A 45 -8.66 9.81 -19.52
C LEU A 45 -8.39 9.99 -21.02
N ASP A 46 -7.62 9.09 -21.63
CA ASP A 46 -7.34 9.11 -23.06
C ASP A 46 -8.54 8.48 -23.80
N ASP A 47 -9.27 9.32 -24.55
CA ASP A 47 -10.57 9.02 -25.18
C ASP A 47 -10.48 7.94 -26.28
N ASP A 48 -9.27 7.52 -26.67
CA ASP A 48 -9.00 6.55 -27.73
C ASP A 48 -8.84 5.10 -27.22
N THR A 49 -9.11 4.83 -25.94
CA THR A 49 -8.96 3.48 -25.38
C THR A 49 -10.18 2.60 -25.63
N GLY A 50 -9.99 1.48 -26.34
CA GLY A 50 -11.06 0.50 -26.54
C GLY A 50 -11.50 -0.15 -25.21
N VAL A 51 -12.78 -0.57 -25.12
CA VAL A 51 -13.43 -1.11 -23.90
C VAL A 51 -12.58 -2.14 -23.13
N ARG A 52 -11.85 -3.02 -23.83
CA ARG A 52 -10.97 -4.02 -23.20
C ARG A 52 -9.79 -3.39 -22.45
N GLN A 53 -9.20 -2.32 -23.01
CA GLN A 53 -8.10 -1.58 -22.38
C GLN A 53 -8.61 -0.80 -21.17
N THR A 54 -9.78 -0.16 -21.27
CA THR A 54 -10.42 0.54 -20.15
C THR A 54 -10.64 -0.39 -18.95
N ILE A 55 -11.18 -1.59 -19.17
CA ILE A 55 -11.39 -2.59 -18.10
C ILE A 55 -10.04 -3.00 -17.48
N PHE A 56 -9.03 -3.24 -18.31
CA PHE A 56 -7.70 -3.60 -17.83
C PHE A 56 -7.11 -2.50 -16.94
N PHE A 57 -7.15 -1.24 -17.38
CA PHE A 57 -6.66 -0.12 -16.58
C PHE A 57 -7.48 0.10 -15.32
N ALA A 58 -8.81 -0.04 -15.35
CA ALA A 58 -9.63 0.05 -14.15
C ALA A 58 -9.25 -1.00 -13.09
N ILE A 59 -9.04 -2.26 -13.49
CA ILE A 59 -8.58 -3.33 -12.59
C ILE A 59 -7.16 -3.04 -12.08
N PHE A 60 -6.27 -2.62 -12.97
CA PHE A 60 -4.89 -2.28 -12.60
C PHE A 60 -4.83 -1.12 -11.61
N GLY A 61 -5.65 -0.08 -11.81
CA GLY A 61 -5.83 1.03 -10.89
C GLY A 61 -6.34 0.58 -9.51
N ALA A 62 -7.34 -0.32 -9.47
CA ALA A 62 -7.83 -0.87 -8.20
C ALA A 62 -6.73 -1.65 -7.44
N VAL A 63 -5.94 -2.46 -8.15
CA VAL A 63 -4.79 -3.16 -7.56
C VAL A 63 -3.73 -2.17 -7.07
N ALA A 64 -3.46 -1.10 -7.81
CA ALA A 64 -2.52 -0.05 -7.40
C ALA A 64 -2.98 0.67 -6.12
N VAL A 65 -4.27 1.01 -6.01
CA VAL A 65 -4.86 1.58 -4.78
C VAL A 65 -4.70 0.61 -3.62
N PHE A 66 -5.04 -0.66 -3.81
CA PHE A 66 -4.91 -1.67 -2.77
C PHE A 66 -3.45 -1.82 -2.31
N TRP A 67 -2.52 -1.85 -3.25
CA TRP A 67 -1.09 -1.92 -2.96
C TRP A 67 -0.60 -0.67 -2.22
N LEU A 68 -1.09 0.52 -2.58
CA LEU A 68 -0.76 1.78 -1.92
C LEU A 68 -1.24 1.79 -0.45
N VAL A 69 -2.50 1.43 -0.20
CA VAL A 69 -3.06 1.34 1.15
C VAL A 69 -2.25 0.37 2.01
N ARG A 70 -1.98 -0.83 1.47
CA ARG A 70 -1.20 -1.86 2.17
C ARG A 70 0.21 -1.39 2.51
N THR A 71 0.88 -0.76 1.56
CA THR A 71 2.26 -0.29 1.74
C THR A 71 2.32 0.85 2.76
N THR A 72 1.33 1.75 2.72
CA THR A 72 1.19 2.87 3.67
C THR A 72 0.98 2.36 5.09
N ASN A 73 0.08 1.38 5.28
CA ASN A 73 -0.15 0.76 6.58
C ASN A 73 1.13 0.08 7.09
N GLY A 74 1.81 -0.69 6.24
CA GLY A 74 3.09 -1.32 6.58
C GLY A 74 4.19 -0.31 6.97
N LEU A 75 4.33 0.78 6.22
CA LEU A 75 5.24 1.88 6.56
C LEU A 75 4.90 2.52 7.91
N ARG A 76 3.61 2.75 8.19
CA ARG A 76 3.15 3.29 9.47
C ARG A 76 3.55 2.38 10.63
N VAL A 77 3.47 1.06 10.45
CA VAL A 77 3.94 0.07 11.44
C VAL A 77 5.45 0.18 11.68
N LEU A 78 6.25 0.26 10.62
CA LEU A 78 7.71 0.41 10.74
C LEU A 78 8.10 1.70 11.47
N LEU A 79 7.44 2.81 11.13
CA LEU A 79 7.69 4.11 11.76
C LEU A 79 7.32 4.09 13.24
N ARG A 80 6.18 3.48 13.60
CA ARG A 80 5.80 3.28 15.01
C ARG A 80 6.83 2.46 15.78
N ARG A 81 7.32 1.35 15.21
CA ARG A 81 8.38 0.53 15.83
C ARG A 81 9.70 1.29 16.02
N ARG A 82 9.99 2.24 15.12
CA ARG A 82 11.18 3.09 15.21
C ARG A 82 11.03 4.22 16.23
N SER A 83 9.83 4.77 16.38
CA SER A 83 9.51 5.87 17.31
C SER A 83 9.24 5.41 18.74
N GLY A 84 8.93 4.13 18.95
CA GLY A 84 8.79 3.51 20.28
C GLY A 84 10.11 2.98 20.86
N ARG A 85 11.24 3.28 20.21
CA ARG A 85 12.60 3.20 20.75
C ARG A 85 13.10 4.61 21.00
#